data_AF-V7PK54-F1
#
_entry.id   AF-V7PK54-F1
#
_cell.length_a   1.000
_cell.length_b   1.000
_cell.length_c   1.000
_cell.angle_alpha   90.00
_cell.angle_beta   90.00
_cell.angle_gamma   90.00
#
_symmetry.space_group_name_H-M   'P 1'
#
loop_
_entity.id
_entity.type
_entity.pdbx_description
1 polymer ?
#
loop_
_entity_poly.entity_id
_entity_poly.type
_entity_poly.pdbx_seq_one_letter_code
_entity_poly.pdbx_strand_id
1 'polypeptide(L)'
;MHCHFLLITFLYLLYLRELTEGYVTYNIVKSNSTLYAVKKKKKKSSKYIDITVSSDNEIGTKGEIKKVKLSHAFNYIIPQKLGYRSTINELVDKEKNENTLRYIDEITKSFIWDYKKKLNDLIVPFEFEKNQNILVTQDNLLDYVITLP
;
A
#
# COMPACT_ATOMS: atom_id res chain seq x y z
N MET A 1 27.70 -27.04 -29.25
CA MET A 1 27.51 -26.10 -28.12
C MET A 1 28.38 -24.85 -28.22
N HIS A 2 28.51 -24.22 -29.40
CA HIS A 2 29.26 -22.96 -29.56
C HIS A 2 28.38 -21.74 -29.86
N CYS A 3 27.14 -21.93 -30.33
CA CYS A 3 26.26 -20.81 -30.68
C CYS A 3 25.66 -20.08 -29.47
N HIS A 4 25.41 -20.77 -28.36
CA HIS A 4 24.85 -20.15 -27.16
C HIS A 4 25.84 -19.23 -26.44
N PHE A 5 27.14 -19.55 -26.48
CA PHE A 5 28.17 -18.72 -25.86
C PHE A 5 28.35 -17.39 -26.60
N LEU A 6 28.22 -17.39 -27.93
CA LEU A 6 28.25 -16.18 -28.76
C LEU A 6 27.02 -15.29 -28.57
N LEU A 7 25.85 -15.89 -28.29
CA LEU A 7 24.61 -15.14 -28.10
C LEU A 7 24.61 -14.39 -26.76
N ILE A 8 25.20 -14.99 -25.73
CA ILE A 8 25.37 -14.35 -24.40
C ILE A 8 26.36 -13.19 -24.47
N THR A 9 27.49 -13.35 -25.15
CA THR A 9 28.47 -12.25 -25.31
C THR A 9 27.91 -11.12 -26.16
N PHE A 10 27.11 -11.42 -27.20
CA PHE A 10 26.44 -10.40 -28.01
C PHE A 10 25.39 -9.60 -27.23
N LEU A 11 24.57 -10.27 -26.42
CA LEU A 11 23.60 -9.59 -25.53
C LEU A 11 24.28 -8.74 -24.46
N TYR A 12 25.40 -9.21 -23.91
CA TYR A 12 26.17 -8.46 -22.91
C TYR A 12 26.81 -7.19 -23.48
N LEU A 13 27.31 -7.24 -24.72
CA LEU A 13 27.83 -6.06 -25.44
C LEU A 13 26.75 -5.04 -25.78
N LEU A 14 25.53 -5.50 -26.11
CA LEU A 14 24.36 -4.63 -26.30
C LEU A 14 23.97 -3.92 -24.99
N TYR A 15 23.96 -4.65 -23.87
CA TYR A 15 23.63 -4.09 -22.55
C TYR A 15 24.65 -3.05 -22.08
N LEU A 16 25.95 -3.26 -22.37
CA LEU A 16 26.99 -2.28 -22.04
C LEU A 16 26.85 -0.96 -22.81
N ARG A 17 26.30 -0.99 -24.03
CA ARG A 17 26.07 0.21 -24.84
C ARG A 17 24.98 1.09 -24.23
N GLU A 18 23.91 0.50 -23.68
CA GLU A 18 22.82 1.24 -23.03
C GLU A 18 23.24 1.91 -21.71
N LEU A 19 24.28 1.42 -21.04
CA LEU A 19 24.79 1.96 -19.78
C LEU A 19 25.68 3.22 -19.93
N THR A 20 26.04 3.60 -21.15
CA THR A 20 27.05 4.67 -21.39
C THR A 20 26.48 6.05 -21.73
N GLU A 21 25.17 6.22 -21.84
CA GLU A 21 24.56 7.54 -22.07
C GLU A 21 24.13 8.19 -20.75
N GLY A 22 25.13 8.55 -19.94
CA GLY A 22 24.98 9.50 -18.85
C GLY A 22 24.85 10.92 -19.40
N TYR A 23 23.62 11.43 -19.51
CA TYR A 23 23.39 12.86 -19.78
C TYR A 23 23.34 13.64 -18.47
N VAL A 24 24.43 14.33 -18.14
CA VAL A 24 24.39 15.48 -17.23
C VAL A 24 24.95 16.69 -17.97
N THR A 25 24.09 17.33 -18.76
CA THR A 25 24.36 18.63 -19.36
C THR A 25 23.65 19.72 -18.56
N TYR A 26 24.23 20.15 -17.43
CA TYR A 26 23.83 21.41 -16.81
C TYR A 26 24.43 22.58 -17.58
N ASN A 27 23.79 22.95 -18.68
CA ASN A 27 24.10 24.17 -19.39
C ASN A 27 23.37 25.35 -18.70
N ILE A 28 23.90 25.83 -17.57
CA ILE A 28 23.35 27.00 -16.87
C ILE A 28 23.81 28.25 -17.64
N VAL A 29 23.04 28.62 -18.67
CA VAL A 29 23.15 29.90 -19.36
C VAL A 29 22.17 30.87 -18.69
N LYS A 30 22.72 31.88 -18.00
CA LYS A 30 22.08 32.99 -17.23
C LYS A 30 21.71 32.73 -15.76
N SER A 31 22.53 33.29 -14.88
CA SER A 31 22.29 33.51 -13.45
C SER A 31 21.48 34.78 -13.15
N ASN A 32 20.35 35.01 -13.83
CA ASN A 32 19.45 36.12 -13.51
C ASN A 32 18.03 35.62 -13.26
N SER A 33 17.85 34.77 -12.26
CA SER A 33 16.54 34.52 -11.66
C SER A 33 16.32 35.55 -10.56
N THR A 34 15.79 36.72 -10.91
CA THR A 34 15.16 37.60 -9.92
C THR A 34 13.97 36.84 -9.32
N LEU A 35 14.16 36.34 -8.09
CA LEU A 35 13.11 35.72 -7.29
C LEU A 35 12.08 36.80 -6.91
N TYR A 36 11.03 36.95 -7.73
CA TYR A 36 9.85 37.68 -7.29
C TYR A 36 8.98 36.74 -6.46
N ALA A 37 8.98 36.95 -5.15
CA ALA A 37 8.04 36.30 -4.26
C ALA A 37 6.63 36.85 -4.52
N VAL A 38 5.88 36.22 -5.43
CA VAL A 38 4.44 36.49 -5.55
C VAL A 38 3.79 35.97 -4.27
N LYS A 39 3.25 36.87 -3.45
CA LYS A 39 2.43 36.49 -2.30
C LYS A 39 1.23 35.71 -2.82
N LYS A 40 1.30 34.37 -2.78
CA LYS A 40 0.19 33.48 -3.13
C LYS A 40 -1.02 33.95 -2.33
N LYS A 41 -2.08 34.41 -3.03
CA LYS A 41 -3.39 34.67 -2.39
C LYS A 41 -3.73 33.39 -1.62
N LYS A 42 -3.92 33.50 -0.29
CA LYS A 42 -4.32 32.37 0.56
C LYS A 42 -5.57 31.76 -0.05
N LYS A 43 -5.43 30.59 -0.71
CA LYS A 43 -6.57 29.79 -1.17
C LYS A 43 -7.39 29.51 0.09
N LYS A 44 -8.67 29.89 0.14
CA LYS A 44 -9.55 29.57 1.27
C LYS A 44 -9.48 28.06 1.47
N SER A 45 -8.89 27.61 2.57
CA SER A 45 -8.89 26.19 2.91
C SER A 45 -10.33 25.78 3.13
N SER A 46 -10.79 24.78 2.39
CA SER A 46 -12.11 24.19 2.61
C SER A 46 -12.11 23.59 4.01
N LYS A 47 -12.95 24.13 4.89
CA LYS A 47 -13.16 23.58 6.24
C LYS A 47 -13.97 22.30 6.11
N TYR A 48 -13.57 21.27 6.85
CA TYR A 48 -14.27 19.98 6.92
C TYR A 48 -14.73 19.73 8.35
N ILE A 49 -15.81 18.98 8.50
CA ILE A 49 -16.32 18.51 9.78
C ILE A 49 -16.71 17.04 9.69
N ASP A 50 -16.66 16.36 10.81
CA ASP A 50 -17.14 14.99 10.95
C ASP A 50 -18.63 15.01 11.33
N ILE A 51 -19.41 14.23 10.59
CA ILE A 51 -20.84 14.05 10.78
C ILE A 51 -21.14 12.57 11.01
N THR A 52 -22.12 12.30 11.85
CA THR A 52 -22.67 10.97 12.06
C THR A 52 -23.96 10.86 11.25
N VAL A 53 -24.04 9.86 10.39
CA VAL A 53 -25.18 9.65 9.49
C VAL A 53 -26.38 9.10 10.26
N SER A 54 -27.55 9.72 10.07
CA SER A 54 -28.76 9.39 10.85
C SER A 54 -29.58 8.24 10.25
N SER A 55 -29.51 8.05 8.93
CA SER A 55 -30.21 7.00 8.19
C SER A 55 -29.41 6.60 6.95
N ASP A 56 -29.66 5.39 6.43
CA ASP A 56 -29.02 4.91 5.20
C ASP A 56 -29.41 5.81 4.03
N ASN A 57 -28.44 6.60 3.55
CA ASN A 57 -28.65 7.64 2.54
C ASN A 57 -27.47 7.64 1.56
N GLU A 58 -27.51 8.51 0.55
CA GLU A 58 -26.39 8.74 -0.40
C GLU A 58 -25.08 9.12 0.30
N ILE A 59 -25.16 9.66 1.50
CA ILE A 59 -23.99 10.05 2.30
C ILE A 59 -23.28 8.82 2.85
N GLY A 60 -24.01 7.79 3.30
CA GLY A 60 -23.44 6.62 3.97
C GLY A 60 -24.50 5.80 4.71
N THR A 61 -24.05 4.80 5.46
CA THR A 61 -24.93 3.97 6.29
C THR A 61 -25.18 4.60 7.64
N LYS A 62 -26.31 4.27 8.27
CA LYS A 62 -26.69 4.76 9.59
C LYS A 62 -25.61 4.46 10.63
N GLY A 63 -25.20 5.49 11.37
CA GLY A 63 -24.15 5.42 12.39
C GLY A 63 -22.73 5.57 11.86
N GLU A 64 -22.54 5.61 10.54
CA GLU A 64 -21.22 5.86 9.94
C GLU A 64 -20.79 7.32 10.18
N ILE A 65 -19.53 7.53 10.56
CA ILE A 65 -18.96 8.87 10.73
C ILE A 65 -18.18 9.25 9.48
N LYS A 66 -18.63 10.29 8.78
CA LYS A 66 -17.98 10.79 7.56
C LYS A 66 -17.50 12.22 7.69
N LYS A 67 -16.38 12.49 7.00
CA LYS A 67 -15.79 13.81 6.90
C LYS A 67 -16.32 14.54 5.67
N VAL A 68 -17.04 15.64 5.88
CA VAL A 68 -17.71 16.40 4.82
C VAL A 68 -17.31 17.87 4.85
N LYS A 69 -17.48 18.57 3.72
CA LYS A 69 -17.24 20.02 3.66
C LYS A 69 -18.23 20.74 4.58
N LEU A 70 -17.74 21.71 5.35
CA LEU A 70 -18.53 22.52 6.27
C LEU A 70 -19.79 23.09 5.60
N SER A 71 -19.63 23.67 4.40
CA SER A 71 -20.75 24.23 3.64
C SER A 71 -21.81 23.20 3.27
N HIS A 72 -21.39 21.99 2.88
CA HIS A 72 -22.33 20.92 2.53
C HIS A 72 -23.09 20.43 3.76
N ALA A 73 -22.40 20.27 4.88
CA ALA A 73 -23.03 19.84 6.12
C ALA A 73 -24.10 20.82 6.61
N PHE A 74 -23.77 22.11 6.68
CA PHE A 74 -24.69 23.13 7.21
C PHE A 74 -25.82 23.50 6.25
N ASN A 75 -25.60 23.43 4.93
CA ASN A 75 -26.61 23.83 3.96
C ASN A 75 -27.56 22.70 3.55
N TYR A 76 -27.12 21.45 3.64
CA TYR A 76 -27.87 20.29 3.12
C TYR A 76 -28.11 19.23 4.20
N ILE A 77 -27.04 18.70 4.80
CA ILE A 77 -27.12 17.50 5.64
C ILE A 77 -27.86 17.74 6.96
N ILE A 78 -27.47 18.79 7.70
CA ILE A 78 -28.07 19.11 9.01
C ILE A 78 -29.51 19.58 8.86
N PRO A 79 -29.85 20.53 7.95
CA PRO A 79 -31.24 20.98 7.79
C PRO A 79 -32.19 19.86 7.35
N GLN A 80 -31.74 18.94 6.50
CA GLN A 80 -32.54 17.81 6.02
C GLN A 80 -32.54 16.61 6.97
N LYS A 81 -31.89 16.71 8.14
CA LYS A 81 -31.79 15.63 9.13
C LYS A 81 -31.18 14.33 8.58
N LEU A 82 -30.33 14.43 7.56
CA LEU A 82 -29.62 13.29 6.98
C LEU A 82 -28.44 12.83 7.87
N GLY A 83 -27.98 13.72 8.75
CA GLY A 83 -26.92 13.47 9.72
C GLY A 83 -26.81 14.60 10.72
N TYR A 84 -26.08 14.35 11.80
CA TYR A 84 -25.77 15.35 12.83
C TYR A 84 -24.25 15.48 12.99
N ARG A 85 -23.81 16.54 13.68
CA ARG A 85 -22.40 16.72 13.99
C ARG A 85 -21.96 15.64 14.99
N SER A 86 -20.92 14.89 14.68
CA SER A 86 -20.46 13.80 15.54
C SER A 86 -20.09 14.30 16.93
N THR A 87 -20.46 13.51 17.94
CA THR A 87 -20.10 13.80 19.34
C THR A 87 -18.66 13.39 19.61
N ILE A 88 -18.07 13.93 20.69
CA ILE A 88 -16.69 13.60 21.07
C ILE A 88 -16.53 12.10 21.36
N ASN A 89 -17.51 11.48 22.03
CA ASN A 89 -17.45 10.06 22.35
C ASN A 89 -17.47 9.19 21.09
N GLU A 90 -18.34 9.51 20.13
CA GLU A 90 -18.42 8.82 18.84
C GLU A 90 -17.09 8.91 18.06
N LEU A 91 -16.43 10.08 18.11
CA LEU A 91 -15.13 10.27 17.48
C LEU A 91 -14.03 9.45 18.16
N VAL A 92 -14.03 9.41 19.50
CA VAL A 92 -13.08 8.60 20.28
C VAL A 92 -13.26 7.11 20.01
N ASP A 93 -14.50 6.62 19.94
CA ASP A 93 -14.78 5.21 19.70
C ASP A 93 -14.40 4.80 18.27
N LYS A 94 -14.61 5.68 17.30
CA LYS A 94 -14.11 5.49 15.93
C LYS A 94 -12.59 5.40 15.91
N GLU A 95 -11.89 6.33 16.56
CA GLU A 95 -10.42 6.33 16.60
C GLU A 95 -9.87 5.07 17.26
N LYS A 96 -10.49 4.61 18.36
CA LYS A 96 -10.12 3.33 19.00
C LYS A 96 -10.29 2.15 18.04
N ASN A 97 -11.41 2.07 17.33
CA ASN A 97 -11.65 0.98 16.38
C ASN A 97 -10.67 1.03 15.20
N GLU A 98 -10.46 2.19 14.60
CA GLU A 98 -9.52 2.36 13.48
C GLU A 98 -8.09 2.02 13.90
N ASN A 99 -7.65 2.48 15.07
CA ASN A 99 -6.34 2.15 15.62
C ASN A 99 -6.20 0.67 15.95
N THR A 100 -7.24 0.03 16.49
CA THR A 100 -7.22 -1.41 16.78
C THR A 100 -7.10 -2.22 15.50
N LEU A 101 -7.89 -1.89 14.47
CA LEU A 101 -7.81 -2.55 13.16
C LEU A 101 -6.44 -2.36 12.51
N ARG A 102 -5.88 -1.15 12.59
CA ARG A 102 -4.54 -0.86 12.10
C ARG A 102 -3.48 -1.69 12.82
N TYR A 103 -3.57 -1.78 14.15
CA TYR A 103 -2.66 -2.59 14.95
C TYR A 103 -2.75 -4.08 14.59
N ILE A 104 -3.96 -4.61 14.36
CA ILE A 104 -4.17 -5.99 13.90
C ILE A 104 -3.52 -6.20 12.52
N ASP A 105 -3.69 -5.25 11.58
CA ASP A 105 -3.09 -5.32 10.25
C ASP A 105 -1.55 -5.26 10.32
N GLU A 106 -1.00 -4.41 11.19
CA GLU A 106 0.45 -4.33 11.44
C GLU A 106 1.00 -5.64 12.01
N ILE A 107 0.33 -6.25 13.01
CA ILE A 107 0.70 -7.56 13.55
C ILE A 107 0.63 -8.62 12.46
N THR A 108 -0.43 -8.65 11.68
CA THR A 108 -0.65 -9.67 10.65
C THR A 108 0.41 -9.56 9.55
N LYS A 109 0.74 -8.35 9.12
CA LYS A 109 1.83 -8.09 8.18
C LYS A 109 3.19 -8.50 8.74
N SER A 110 3.47 -8.16 10.00
CA SER A 110 4.72 -8.58 10.66
C SER A 110 4.82 -10.10 10.73
N PHE A 111 3.75 -10.77 11.17
CA PHE A 111 3.70 -12.22 11.27
C PHE A 111 3.90 -12.89 9.90
N ILE A 112 3.20 -12.43 8.86
CA ILE A 112 3.35 -12.94 7.50
C ILE A 112 4.78 -12.72 7.00
N TRP A 113 5.36 -11.56 7.27
CA TRP A 113 6.72 -11.23 6.86
C TRP A 113 7.75 -12.14 7.52
N ASP A 114 7.65 -12.32 8.84
CA ASP A 114 8.54 -13.18 9.61
C ASP A 114 8.41 -14.65 9.19
N TYR A 115 7.17 -15.10 8.96
CA TYR A 115 6.90 -16.45 8.48
C TYR A 115 7.43 -16.68 7.07
N LYS A 116 7.25 -15.72 6.15
CA LYS A 116 7.80 -15.77 4.80
C LYS A 116 9.32 -15.82 4.82
N LYS A 117 9.97 -15.08 5.72
CA LYS A 117 11.43 -15.12 5.89
C LYS A 117 11.90 -16.51 6.33
N LYS A 118 11.20 -17.14 7.29
CA LYS A 118 11.51 -18.52 7.72
C LYS A 118 11.33 -19.54 6.58
N LEU A 119 10.32 -19.38 5.74
CA LEU A 119 10.06 -20.28 4.61
C LEU A 119 11.05 -20.10 3.45
N ASN A 120 11.51 -18.89 3.17
CA ASN A 120 12.40 -18.62 2.04
C ASN A 120 13.74 -19.39 2.13
N ASP A 121 14.22 -19.65 3.34
CA ASP A 121 15.47 -20.37 3.59
C ASP A 121 15.24 -21.88 3.91
N LEU A 122 13.98 -22.34 3.90
CA LEU A 122 13.64 -23.72 4.22
C LEU A 122 13.90 -24.64 3.02
N ILE A 123 14.89 -25.52 3.16
CA ILE A 123 15.09 -26.64 2.24
C ILE A 123 14.30 -27.83 2.79
N VAL A 124 13.34 -28.32 2.00
CA VAL A 124 12.55 -29.52 2.33
C VAL A 124 13.17 -30.74 1.65
N PRO A 125 13.98 -31.55 2.35
CA PRO A 125 14.47 -32.82 1.83
C PRO A 125 13.33 -33.84 1.76
N PHE A 126 13.17 -34.46 0.61
CA PHE A 126 12.36 -35.67 0.45
C PHE A 126 13.28 -36.85 0.18
N GLU A 127 13.13 -37.92 0.96
CA GLU A 127 13.82 -39.19 0.72
C GLU A 127 12.93 -40.12 -0.09
N PHE A 128 13.50 -40.69 -1.15
CA PHE A 128 12.79 -41.53 -2.09
C PHE A 128 13.57 -42.81 -2.36
N GLU A 129 12.87 -43.94 -2.43
CA GLU A 129 13.47 -45.21 -2.79
C GLU A 129 13.73 -45.29 -4.30
N LYS A 130 14.77 -46.05 -4.67
CA LYS A 130 15.16 -46.22 -6.08
C LYS A 130 14.04 -46.92 -6.86
N ASN A 131 13.62 -46.34 -7.99
CA ASN A 131 12.57 -46.81 -8.91
C ASN A 131 11.11 -46.55 -8.48
N GLN A 132 10.84 -45.61 -7.57
CA GLN A 132 9.47 -45.17 -7.30
C GLN A 132 9.06 -44.00 -8.22
N ASN A 133 7.85 -44.09 -8.79
CA ASN A 133 7.19 -42.94 -9.42
C ASN A 133 6.50 -42.13 -8.32
N ILE A 134 7.00 -40.92 -8.04
CA ILE A 134 6.46 -40.08 -6.97
C ILE A 134 5.75 -38.86 -7.55
N LEU A 135 4.59 -38.57 -6.98
CA LEU A 135 3.87 -37.31 -7.16
C LEU A 135 3.89 -36.56 -5.83
N VAL A 136 4.60 -35.44 -5.79
CA VAL A 136 4.57 -34.52 -4.63
C VAL A 136 3.40 -33.56 -4.83
N THR A 137 2.47 -33.56 -3.87
CA THR A 137 1.31 -32.66 -3.86
C THR A 137 1.51 -31.53 -2.84
N GLN A 138 0.62 -30.54 -2.89
CA GLN A 138 0.64 -29.42 -1.94
C GLN A 138 0.39 -29.88 -0.49
N ASP A 139 -0.44 -30.91 -0.29
CA ASP A 139 -0.72 -31.47 1.03
C ASP A 139 0.52 -32.12 1.64
N ASN A 140 1.31 -32.85 0.83
CA ASN A 140 2.57 -33.45 1.30
C ASN A 140 3.60 -32.40 1.75
N LEU A 141 3.61 -31.23 1.10
CA LEU A 141 4.44 -30.10 1.52
C LEU A 141 3.91 -29.46 2.82
N LEU A 142 2.59 -29.35 2.96
CA LEU A 142 1.94 -28.79 4.14
C LEU A 142 2.22 -29.66 5.38
N ASP A 143 2.03 -30.98 5.26
CA ASP A 143 2.29 -31.95 6.33
C ASP A 143 3.74 -31.88 6.81
N TYR A 144 4.69 -31.75 5.88
CA TYR A 144 6.10 -31.60 6.21
C TYR A 144 6.39 -30.32 7.00
N VAL A 145 5.81 -29.18 6.60
CA VAL A 145 5.99 -27.89 7.28
C VAL A 145 5.33 -27.88 8.66
N ILE A 146 4.22 -28.60 8.85
CA ILE A 146 3.49 -28.67 10.13
C ILE A 146 4.16 -29.63 11.12
N THR A 147 4.81 -30.70 10.63
CA THR A 147 5.50 -31.70 11.46
C THR A 147 6.95 -31.34 11.80
N LEU A 148 7.46 -30.24 11.26
CA LEU A 148 8.77 -29.66 11.59
C LEU A 148 8.74 -29.08 13.02
N PRO A 149 9.58 -29.55 13.96
CA PRO A 149 9.65 -29.05 15.33
C PRO A 149 10.19 -27.62 15.44
#